data_AF-A0A538PUN1-F1
#
_entry.id   AF-A0A538PUN1-F1
#
_cell.length_a   1.000
_cell.length_b   1.000
_cell.length_c   1.000
_cell.angle_alpha   90.00
_cell.angle_beta   90.00
_cell.angle_gamma   90.00
#
_symmetry.space_group_name_H-M   'P 1'
#
loop_
_entity.id
_entity.type
_entity.pdbx_description
1 polymer ?
#
loop_
_entity_poly.entity_id
_entity_poly.type
_entity_poly.pdbx_seq_one_letter_code
_entity_poly.pdbx_strand_id
1 'polypeptide(L)'
;MPFTELPSSTAPVPGAVGDRLDDAELVARFEALALAPAEFAHREHVRVAYAMLRGADFGDAALRFRRALRRFAVAIGADGRYHETLTWAYLAVIAQRMAEDPAATSLEWLARHPDLLDHRGGAVARHYDVAAITASPLARAVFVLPERGDGKTRTDPR
;
A
#
# COMPACT_ATOMS: atom_id res chain seq x y z
N MET A 1 28.59 -30.95 26.14
CA MET A 1 28.16 -29.76 26.90
C MET A 1 26.91 -29.23 26.22
N PRO A 2 25.77 -29.12 26.93
CA PRO A 2 24.46 -28.90 26.32
C PRO A 2 24.24 -27.44 25.92
N PHE A 3 23.48 -27.25 24.83
CA PHE A 3 23.03 -25.98 24.29
C PHE A 3 21.96 -25.42 25.24
N THR A 4 22.23 -24.29 25.89
CA THR A 4 21.27 -23.61 26.77
C THR A 4 20.22 -22.89 25.91
N GLU A 5 18.95 -23.28 26.04
CA GLU A 5 17.80 -22.53 25.52
C GLU A 5 17.78 -21.11 26.13
N LEU A 6 17.68 -20.10 25.27
CA LEU A 6 17.34 -18.74 25.68
C LEU A 6 15.82 -18.62 25.76
N PRO A 7 15.25 -17.96 26.79
CA PRO A 7 13.81 -17.91 26.98
C PRO A 7 13.13 -17.05 25.92
N SER A 8 12.04 -17.59 25.36
CA SER A 8 11.00 -16.84 24.67
C SER A 8 10.49 -15.70 25.58
N SER A 9 10.69 -14.46 25.14
CA SER A 9 10.10 -13.28 25.78
C SER A 9 9.20 -12.56 24.79
N THR A 10 7.91 -12.89 24.84
CA THR A 10 6.83 -12.11 24.25
C THR A 10 6.52 -10.94 25.17
N ALA A 11 7.15 -9.79 24.91
CA ALA A 11 6.68 -8.49 25.36
C ALA A 11 5.90 -7.81 24.24
N PRO A 12 4.78 -7.11 24.51
CA PRO A 12 4.03 -6.38 23.50
C PRO A 12 4.88 -5.18 23.01
N VAL A 13 5.06 -5.05 21.69
CA VAL A 13 5.81 -3.94 21.09
C VAL A 13 4.99 -2.64 21.24
N PRO A 14 5.48 -1.61 21.96
CA PRO A 14 4.77 -0.35 22.10
C PRO A 14 4.76 0.44 20.78
N GLY A 15 3.56 0.82 20.30
CA GLY A 15 3.26 1.85 19.29
C GLY A 15 4.21 1.93 18.08
N ALA A 16 3.80 1.33 16.96
CA ALA A 16 4.50 1.41 15.68
C ALA A 16 4.92 2.87 15.40
N VAL A 17 6.19 3.08 15.02
CA VAL A 17 6.78 4.41 14.75
C VAL A 17 5.89 5.23 13.81
N GLY A 18 5.15 4.57 12.92
CA GLY A 18 4.10 5.17 12.10
C GLY A 18 3.16 6.09 12.87
N ASP A 19 2.55 5.66 13.97
CA ASP A 19 1.53 6.47 14.68
C ASP A 19 2.08 7.76 15.31
N ARG A 20 3.41 7.88 15.45
CA ARG A 20 4.08 9.05 16.03
C ARG A 20 4.51 10.09 15.00
N LEU A 21 4.59 9.72 13.72
CA LEU A 21 4.96 10.64 12.66
C LEU A 21 3.70 11.27 12.08
N ASP A 22 3.69 12.60 11.99
CA ASP A 22 2.70 13.27 11.16
C ASP A 22 2.94 12.96 9.67
N ASP A 23 1.99 13.39 8.84
CA ASP A 23 2.01 13.06 7.41
C ASP A 23 3.19 13.68 6.66
N ALA A 24 3.63 14.88 7.05
CA ALA A 24 4.72 15.57 6.38
C ALA A 24 6.06 14.91 6.73
N GLU A 25 6.28 14.59 8.01
CA GLU A 25 7.47 13.90 8.48
C GLU A 25 7.56 12.48 7.91
N LEU A 26 6.43 11.76 7.84
CA LEU A 26 6.39 10.42 7.24
C LEU A 26 6.80 10.46 5.76
N VAL A 27 6.28 11.41 4.98
CA VAL A 27 6.66 11.59 3.57
C VAL A 27 8.13 11.98 3.45
N ALA A 28 8.62 12.92 4.27
CA ALA A 28 10.00 13.36 4.23
C ALA A 28 10.98 12.19 4.50
N ARG A 29 10.71 11.37 5.52
CA ARG A 29 11.55 10.19 5.81
C ARG A 29 11.47 9.13 4.73
N PHE A 30 10.28 8.88 4.18
CA PHE A 30 10.12 7.94 3.06
C PHE A 30 10.93 8.38 1.85
N GLU A 31 10.83 9.65 1.45
CA GLU A 31 11.55 10.17 0.29
C GLU A 31 13.06 10.22 0.52
N ALA A 32 13.50 10.46 1.75
CA ALA A 32 14.90 10.44 2.17
C ALA A 32 15.47 9.02 2.35
N LEU A 33 14.67 7.96 2.17
CA LEU A 33 15.07 6.57 2.44
C LEU A 33 15.50 6.34 3.90
N ALA A 34 14.90 7.09 4.83
CA ALA A 34 15.25 7.10 6.25
C ALA A 34 14.28 6.28 7.12
N LEU A 35 13.38 5.51 6.51
CA LEU A 35 12.52 4.55 7.20
C LEU A 35 13.16 3.15 7.14
N ALA A 36 13.24 2.47 8.27
CA ALA A 36 13.63 1.07 8.29
C ALA A 36 12.54 0.21 7.61
N PRO A 37 12.89 -0.95 7.02
CA PRO A 37 11.89 -1.83 6.39
C PRO A 37 10.73 -2.23 7.30
N ALA A 38 10.99 -2.39 8.61
CA ALA A 38 9.96 -2.71 9.61
C ALA A 38 9.02 -1.53 9.93
N GLU A 39 9.42 -0.30 9.61
CA GLU A 39 8.64 0.92 9.83
C GLU A 39 7.79 1.30 8.61
N PHE A 40 8.00 0.66 7.46
CA PHE A 40 7.30 0.95 6.21
C PHE A 40 6.46 -0.24 5.76
N ALA A 41 5.41 -0.54 6.54
CA ALA A 41 4.45 -1.57 6.22
C ALA A 41 3.33 -1.02 5.32
N HIS A 42 2.36 -1.88 4.99
CA HIS A 42 1.23 -1.52 4.12
C HIS A 42 0.45 -0.30 4.62
N ARG A 43 0.29 -0.17 5.94
CA ARG A 43 -0.35 0.99 6.54
C ARG A 43 0.38 2.29 6.19
N GLU A 44 1.70 2.31 6.32
CA GLU A 44 2.52 3.48 6.02
C GLU A 44 2.56 3.78 4.52
N HIS A 45 2.50 2.75 3.65
CA HIS A 45 2.34 2.96 2.21
C HIS A 45 1.07 3.77 1.91
N VAL A 46 -0.06 3.39 2.50
CA VAL A 46 -1.35 4.08 2.30
C VAL A 46 -1.32 5.50 2.86
N ARG A 47 -0.70 5.69 4.04
CA ARG A 47 -0.57 7.02 4.65
C ARG A 47 0.29 7.96 3.82
N VAL A 48 1.44 7.50 3.32
CA VAL A 48 2.30 8.28 2.41
C VAL A 48 1.56 8.60 1.12
N ALA A 49 0.85 7.63 0.53
CA ALA A 49 0.05 7.88 -0.67
C ALA A 49 -0.99 8.97 -0.43
N TYR A 50 -1.78 8.89 0.65
CA TYR A 50 -2.75 9.92 1.03
C TYR A 50 -2.10 11.29 1.23
N ALA A 51 -0.98 11.35 1.95
CA ALA A 51 -0.27 12.59 2.21
C ALA A 51 0.28 13.25 0.94
N MET A 52 0.84 12.46 0.02
CA MET A 52 1.38 12.97 -1.25
C MET A 52 0.28 13.37 -2.25
N LEU A 53 -0.89 12.72 -2.21
CA LEU A 53 -2.04 13.06 -3.05
C LEU A 53 -2.77 14.32 -2.57
N ARG A 54 -2.66 14.68 -1.29
CA ARG A 54 -3.43 15.79 -0.71
C ARG A 54 -3.01 17.13 -1.30
N GLY A 55 -3.96 17.81 -1.94
CA GLY A 55 -3.75 19.15 -2.51
C GLY A 55 -2.84 19.17 -3.74
N ALA A 56 -2.55 18.02 -4.35
CA ALA A 56 -1.74 17.89 -5.55
C ALA A 56 -2.58 17.39 -6.73
N ASP A 57 -2.11 17.64 -7.96
CA ASP A 57 -2.62 16.94 -9.13
C ASP A 57 -2.35 15.43 -9.01
N PHE A 58 -3.33 14.62 -9.39
CA PHE A 58 -3.24 13.16 -9.26
C PHE A 58 -2.07 12.58 -10.06
N GLY A 59 -1.89 13.02 -11.31
CA GLY A 59 -0.85 12.49 -12.19
C GLY A 59 0.55 12.76 -11.65
N ASP A 60 0.79 14.00 -11.22
CA ASP A 60 2.08 14.41 -10.64
C ASP A 60 2.38 13.67 -9.33
N ALA A 61 1.40 13.61 -8.41
CA ALA A 61 1.54 12.94 -7.13
C ALA A 61 1.75 11.42 -7.30
N ALA A 62 1.00 10.78 -8.20
CA ALA A 62 1.12 9.36 -8.47
C ALA A 62 2.50 9.01 -9.06
N LEU A 63 3.01 9.81 -10.00
CA LEU A 63 4.35 9.63 -10.57
C LEU A 63 5.44 9.84 -9.51
N ARG A 64 5.29 10.84 -8.63
CA ARG A 64 6.21 11.09 -7.52
C ARG A 64 6.24 9.91 -6.55
N PHE A 65 5.08 9.45 -6.08
CA PHE A 65 4.96 8.29 -5.19
C PHE A 65 5.58 7.04 -5.82
N ARG A 66 5.22 6.74 -7.07
CA ARG A 66 5.76 5.59 -7.81
C ARG A 66 7.28 5.59 -7.89
N ARG A 67 7.89 6.74 -8.23
CA ARG A 67 9.35 6.88 -8.31
C ARG A 67 10.00 6.69 -6.94
N ALA A 68 9.43 7.28 -5.89
CA ALA A 68 9.91 7.14 -4.53
C ALA A 68 9.81 5.68 -4.03
N LEU A 69 8.68 5.00 -4.28
CA LEU A 69 8.46 3.62 -3.87
C LEU A 69 9.44 2.66 -4.54
N ARG A 70 9.70 2.83 -5.84
CA ARG A 70 10.71 2.03 -6.56
C ARG A 70 12.12 2.25 -6.00
N ARG A 71 12.50 3.50 -5.74
CA ARG A 71 13.79 3.83 -5.11
C ARG A 71 13.91 3.20 -3.72
N PHE A 72 12.85 3.27 -2.92
CA PHE A 72 12.80 2.67 -1.60
C PHE A 72 12.96 1.15 -1.66
N ALA A 73 12.21 0.48 -2.55
CA ALA A 73 12.32 -0.96 -2.75
C ALA A 73 13.74 -1.39 -3.13
N VAL A 74 14.42 -0.66 -4.01
CA VAL A 74 15.83 -0.92 -4.37
C VAL A 74 16.75 -0.73 -3.16
N ALA A 75 16.59 0.37 -2.42
CA ALA A 75 17.44 0.70 -1.27
C ALA A 75 17.41 -0.37 -0.17
N ILE A 76 16.28 -1.06 0.00
CA ILE A 76 16.11 -2.13 0.99
C ILE A 76 16.32 -3.55 0.41
N GLY A 77 16.76 -3.67 -0.84
CA GLY A 77 16.98 -4.97 -1.51
C GLY A 77 15.70 -5.77 -1.77
N ALA A 78 14.56 -5.08 -1.94
CA ALA A 78 13.24 -5.66 -2.18
C ALA A 78 12.63 -5.20 -3.51
N ASP A 79 13.45 -4.87 -4.50
CA ASP A 79 13.06 -4.42 -5.84
C ASP A 79 12.08 -5.40 -6.52
N GLY A 80 12.28 -6.71 -6.33
CA GLY A 80 11.39 -7.76 -6.82
C GLY A 80 9.98 -7.77 -6.20
N ARG A 81 9.73 -7.01 -5.13
CA ARG A 81 8.41 -6.88 -4.50
C ARG A 81 7.57 -5.74 -5.09
N TYR A 82 8.16 -4.85 -5.89
CA TYR A 82 7.41 -3.78 -6.51
C TYR A 82 6.38 -4.34 -7.49
N HIS A 83 5.16 -3.79 -7.46
CA HIS A 83 4.07 -4.21 -8.33
C HIS A 83 3.37 -3.00 -8.95
N GLU A 84 3.47 -2.87 -10.27
CA GLU A 84 2.98 -1.68 -11.00
C GLU A 84 1.46 -1.53 -10.88
N THR A 85 0.67 -2.55 -11.24
CA THR A 85 -0.80 -2.43 -11.23
C THR A 85 -1.36 -2.15 -9.84
N LEU A 86 -0.92 -2.87 -8.80
CA LEU A 86 -1.36 -2.62 -7.41
C LEU A 86 -1.03 -1.20 -6.95
N THR A 87 0.17 -0.69 -7.29
CA THR A 87 0.56 0.69 -6.93
C THR A 87 -0.44 1.70 -7.49
N TRP A 88 -0.73 1.61 -8.79
CA TRP A 88 -1.69 2.52 -9.45
C TRP A 88 -3.12 2.33 -8.95
N ALA A 89 -3.57 1.09 -8.75
CA ALA A 89 -4.90 0.79 -8.26
C ALA A 89 -5.13 1.40 -6.87
N TYR A 90 -4.18 1.25 -5.94
CA TYR A 90 -4.27 1.89 -4.63
C TYR A 90 -4.29 3.41 -4.72
N LEU A 91 -3.40 4.02 -5.52
CA LEU A 91 -3.36 5.48 -5.69
C LEU A 91 -4.69 6.02 -6.21
N ALA A 92 -5.29 5.36 -7.22
CA ALA A 92 -6.58 5.76 -7.78
C ALA A 92 -7.72 5.62 -6.76
N VAL A 93 -7.80 4.49 -6.05
CA VAL A 93 -8.82 4.27 -5.02
C VAL A 93 -8.70 5.28 -3.87
N ILE A 94 -7.47 5.56 -3.43
CA ILE A 94 -7.21 6.56 -2.38
C ILE A 94 -7.64 7.95 -2.85
N ALA A 95 -7.22 8.38 -4.04
CA ALA A 95 -7.58 9.69 -4.58
C ALA A 95 -9.10 9.88 -4.74
N GLN A 96 -9.80 8.85 -5.23
CA GLN A 96 -11.26 8.89 -5.33
C GLN A 96 -11.91 9.08 -3.95
N ARG A 97 -11.55 8.23 -2.98
CA ARG A 97 -12.13 8.28 -1.63
C ARG A 97 -11.75 9.55 -0.86
N MET A 98 -10.61 10.15 -1.14
CA MET A 98 -10.24 11.48 -0.61
C MET A 98 -11.19 12.57 -1.08
N ALA A 99 -11.66 12.49 -2.34
CA ALA A 99 -12.61 13.45 -2.90
C ALA A 99 -14.03 13.24 -2.36
N GLU A 100 -14.41 11.98 -2.12
CA GLU A 100 -15.72 11.62 -1.57
C GLU A 100 -15.82 11.91 -0.06
N ASP A 101 -14.73 11.70 0.68
CA ASP A 101 -14.71 11.74 2.14
C ASP A 101 -13.40 12.36 2.70
N PRO A 102 -13.25 13.70 2.67
CA PRO A 102 -12.02 14.37 3.06
C PRO A 102 -11.74 14.28 4.58
N ALA A 103 -10.45 14.35 4.95
CA ALA A 103 -10.00 14.44 6.35
C ALA A 103 -8.75 15.33 6.47
N ALA A 104 -8.46 15.81 7.68
CA ALA A 104 -7.28 16.64 7.91
C ALA A 104 -5.97 15.81 7.84
N THR A 105 -6.00 14.57 8.33
CA THR A 105 -4.82 13.70 8.43
C THR A 105 -5.03 12.32 7.81
N SER A 106 -3.94 11.67 7.41
CA SER A 106 -3.98 10.29 6.92
C SER A 106 -4.49 9.30 7.97
N LEU A 107 -4.21 9.56 9.25
CA LEU A 107 -4.64 8.69 10.35
C LEU A 107 -6.16 8.72 10.54
N GLU A 108 -6.75 9.92 10.61
CA GLU A 108 -8.20 10.10 10.70
C GLU A 108 -8.92 9.51 9.49
N TRP A 109 -8.37 9.73 8.30
CA TRP A 109 -8.92 9.19 7.08
C TRP A 109 -8.86 7.65 7.06
N LEU A 110 -7.71 7.08 7.34
CA LEU A 110 -7.50 5.63 7.29
C LEU A 110 -8.31 4.88 8.37
N ALA A 111 -8.57 5.49 9.51
CA ALA A 111 -9.46 4.94 10.53
C ALA A 111 -10.89 4.71 10.01
N ARG A 112 -11.32 5.48 9.01
CA ARG A 112 -12.65 5.38 8.36
C ARG A 112 -12.65 4.50 7.11
N HIS A 113 -11.47 4.15 6.60
CA HIS A 113 -11.29 3.29 5.43
C HIS A 113 -10.39 2.07 5.73
N PRO A 114 -10.69 1.26 6.77
CA PRO A 114 -9.84 0.15 7.19
C PRO A 114 -9.71 -0.95 6.13
N ASP A 115 -10.65 -1.03 5.19
CA ASP A 115 -10.59 -1.98 4.05
C ASP A 115 -9.43 -1.68 3.09
N LEU A 116 -8.80 -0.51 3.14
CA LEU A 116 -7.55 -0.24 2.42
C LEU A 116 -6.36 -1.01 2.99
N LEU A 117 -6.47 -1.54 4.21
CA LEU A 117 -5.40 -2.32 4.85
C LEU A 117 -5.47 -3.82 4.52
N ASP A 118 -6.57 -4.27 3.92
CA ASP A 118 -6.70 -5.65 3.44
C ASP A 118 -6.20 -5.77 1.98
N HIS A 119 -5.02 -6.36 1.85
CA HIS A 119 -4.36 -6.59 0.56
C HIS A 119 -4.99 -7.70 -0.29
N ARG A 120 -6.00 -8.43 0.19
CA ARG A 120 -6.63 -9.55 -0.53
C ARG A 120 -8.10 -9.31 -0.83
N GLY A 121 -8.88 -8.95 0.19
CA GLY A 121 -10.33 -8.77 0.10
C GLY A 121 -10.79 -7.31 0.22
N GLY A 122 -9.83 -6.38 0.33
CA GLY A 122 -10.10 -4.99 0.64
C GLY A 122 -10.54 -4.15 -0.56
N ALA A 123 -10.25 -2.86 -0.48
CA ALA A 123 -10.76 -1.86 -1.42
C ALA A 123 -10.44 -2.18 -2.90
N VAL A 124 -9.25 -2.70 -3.19
CA VAL A 124 -8.80 -3.04 -4.56
C VAL A 124 -9.54 -4.26 -5.13
N ALA A 125 -9.99 -5.19 -4.28
CA ALA A 125 -10.70 -6.40 -4.70
C ALA A 125 -12.08 -6.11 -5.34
N ARG A 126 -12.59 -4.89 -5.18
CA ARG A 126 -13.81 -4.43 -5.86
C ARG A 126 -13.61 -4.18 -7.36
N HIS A 127 -12.36 -4.06 -7.80
CA HIS A 127 -12.01 -3.72 -9.18
C HIS A 127 -11.19 -4.82 -9.87
N TYR A 128 -10.45 -5.60 -9.10
CA TYR A 128 -9.57 -6.63 -9.63
C TYR A 128 -9.78 -7.95 -8.91
N ASP A 129 -9.64 -9.07 -9.66
CA ASP A 129 -9.22 -10.31 -9.04
C ASP A 129 -7.76 -10.12 -8.57
N VAL A 130 -7.61 -9.83 -7.28
CA VAL A 130 -6.31 -9.53 -6.65
C VAL A 130 -5.36 -10.72 -6.77
N ALA A 131 -5.86 -11.95 -6.69
CA ALA A 131 -5.03 -13.14 -6.82
C ALA A 131 -4.49 -13.27 -8.25
N ALA A 132 -5.35 -13.06 -9.24
CA ALA A 132 -4.96 -13.11 -10.65
C ALA A 132 -3.92 -12.04 -11.00
N ILE A 133 -4.14 -10.77 -10.62
CA ILE A 133 -3.15 -9.71 -10.92
C ILE A 133 -1.85 -9.91 -10.16
N THR A 134 -1.89 -10.42 -8.92
CA THR A 134 -0.68 -10.71 -8.14
C THR A 134 0.15 -11.83 -8.79
N ALA A 135 -0.51 -12.85 -9.36
CA ALA A 135 0.17 -13.93 -10.06
C ALA A 135 0.70 -13.51 -11.45
N SER A 136 0.20 -12.41 -12.02
CA SER A 136 0.52 -11.97 -13.39
C SER A 136 1.87 -11.24 -13.49
N PRO A 137 2.84 -11.76 -14.28
CA PRO A 137 4.07 -11.03 -14.57
C PRO A 137 3.80 -9.71 -15.31
N LEU A 138 2.79 -9.70 -16.20
CA LEU A 138 2.39 -8.50 -16.94
C LEU A 138 1.88 -7.40 -16.00
N ALA A 139 0.95 -7.72 -15.10
CA ALA A 139 0.37 -6.74 -14.17
C ALA A 139 1.40 -6.20 -13.16
N ARG A 140 2.44 -6.98 -12.87
CA ARG A 140 3.58 -6.54 -12.06
C ARG A 140 4.47 -5.54 -12.80
N ALA A 141 4.66 -5.74 -14.10
CA ALA A 141 5.55 -4.92 -14.93
C ALA A 141 4.88 -3.62 -15.45
N VAL A 142 3.61 -3.69 -15.84
CA VAL A 142 2.83 -2.57 -16.39
C VAL A 142 1.51 -2.40 -15.67
N PHE A 143 0.89 -1.23 -15.77
CA PHE A 143 -0.49 -1.01 -15.33
C PHE A 143 -1.46 -1.68 -16.30
N VAL A 144 -2.27 -2.61 -15.81
CA VAL A 144 -3.37 -3.21 -16.56
C VAL A 144 -4.72 -2.69 -16.05
N LEU A 145 -5.63 -2.43 -16.99
CA LEU A 145 -6.99 -2.02 -16.65
C LEU A 145 -7.74 -3.17 -15.95
N PRO A 146 -8.69 -2.87 -15.04
CA PRO A 146 -9.58 -3.89 -14.52
C PRO A 146 -10.43 -4.46 -15.65
N GLU A 147 -10.59 -5.78 -15.66
CA GLU A 147 -11.52 -6.41 -16.60
C GLU A 147 -12.94 -5.97 -16.25
N ARG A 148 -13.72 -5.58 -17.27
CA ARG A 148 -15.15 -5.42 -17.07
C ARG A 148 -15.68 -6.81 -16.81
N GLY A 149 -16.28 -7.04 -15.64
CA GLY A 149 -16.96 -8.30 -15.40
C GLY A 149 -17.98 -8.51 -16.52
N ASP A 150 -17.71 -9.47 -17.40
CA ASP A 150 -18.71 -9.94 -18.35
C ASP A 150 -19.87 -10.39 -17.47
N GLY A 151 -21.05 -9.78 -17.60
CA GLY A 151 -22.24 -10.07 -16.78
C GLY A 151 -22.77 -11.51 -16.92
N LYS A 152 -21.95 -12.45 -17.39
CA LYS A 152 -22.23 -13.87 -17.49
C LYS A 152 -21.56 -14.56 -16.30
N THR A 153 -22.35 -14.73 -15.23
CA THR A 153 -22.15 -15.84 -14.29
C THR A 153 -21.94 -17.10 -15.11
N ARG A 154 -20.69 -17.56 -15.21
CA ARG A 154 -20.36 -18.83 -15.83
C ARG A 154 -20.85 -19.91 -14.86
N THR A 155 -22.14 -20.22 -14.97
CA THR A 155 -22.72 -21.43 -14.40
C THR A 155 -22.10 -22.59 -15.16
N ASP A 156 -21.22 -23.30 -14.48
CA ASP A 156 -20.63 -24.53 -15.00
C ASP A 156 -21.69 -25.65 -14.88
N PRO A 157 -22.08 -26.32 -15.97
CA PRO A 157 -22.86 -27.53 -15.89
C PRO A 157 -21.92 -28.71 -15.53
N ARG A 158 -22.39 -29.51 -14.58
CA ARG A 158 -21.75 -30.74 -14.06
C ARG A 158 -21.33 -31.73 -15.14
#